data_AF-A0A4R2QZM1-F1
#
_entry.id   AF-A0A4R2QZM1-F1
#
_cell.length_a   1.000
_cell.length_b   1.000
_cell.length_c   1.000
_cell.angle_alpha   90.00
_cell.angle_beta   90.00
_cell.angle_gamma   90.00
#
_symmetry.space_group_name_H-M   'P 1'
#
loop_
_entity.id
_entity.type
_entity.pdbx_description
1 polymer ?
#
loop_
_entity_poly.entity_id
_entity_poly.type
_entity_poly.pdbx_seq_one_letter_code
_entity_poly.pdbx_strand_id
1 'polypeptide(L)'
;MDQITEAKYLAQDNSDRYRPIIRYLFEQHEIYRYQVFKREIYEHVKSAYPEIKYTKEEVEQDLRMLVKWGNLIERQVNRNFKSIAEIKQKTSTTS
;
A
#
# COMPACT_ATOMS: atom_id res chain seq x y z
N MET A 1 7.13 -3.96 -30.56
CA MET A 1 7.49 -4.46 -29.22
C MET A 1 6.38 -4.05 -28.29
N ASP A 2 5.66 -5.01 -27.72
CA ASP A 2 4.69 -4.67 -26.67
C ASP A 2 5.44 -4.17 -25.44
N GLN A 3 5.02 -3.01 -24.95
CA GLN A 3 5.55 -2.44 -23.72
C GLN A 3 5.09 -3.32 -22.55
N ILE A 4 6.06 -3.87 -21.80
CA ILE A 4 5.77 -4.57 -20.54
C ILE A 4 5.05 -3.57 -19.62
N THR A 5 3.78 -3.85 -19.31
CA THR A 5 2.90 -2.88 -18.62
C THR A 5 3.39 -2.62 -17.20
N GLU A 6 3.95 -3.64 -16.56
CA GLU A 6 4.54 -3.60 -15.24
C GLU A 6 5.75 -2.66 -15.23
N ALA A 7 6.56 -2.62 -16.30
CA ALA A 7 7.72 -1.75 -16.41
C ALA A 7 7.36 -0.27 -16.73
N LYS A 8 6.08 0.07 -16.92
CA LYS A 8 5.65 1.44 -17.28
C LYS A 8 6.09 2.50 -16.28
N TYR A 9 6.21 2.15 -15.00
CA TYR A 9 6.64 3.10 -13.95
C TYR A 9 8.05 3.66 -14.19
N LEU A 10 8.91 2.96 -14.94
CA LEU A 10 10.28 3.40 -15.23
C LEU A 10 10.35 4.57 -16.21
N ALA A 11 9.30 4.80 -16.99
CA ALA A 11 9.23 5.82 -18.02
C ALA A 11 8.34 7.02 -17.63
N GLN A 12 7.90 7.09 -16.36
CA GLN A 12 7.08 8.21 -15.86
C GLN A 12 7.96 9.26 -15.18
N ASP A 13 7.47 10.49 -15.12
CA ASP A 13 8.13 11.60 -14.43
C ASP A 13 8.38 11.27 -12.94
N ASN A 14 7.46 10.53 -12.32
CA ASN A 14 7.57 10.10 -10.91
C ASN A 14 8.40 8.82 -10.73
N SER A 15 9.21 8.43 -11.73
CA SER A 15 10.02 7.20 -11.68
C SER A 15 10.97 7.17 -10.47
N ASP A 16 11.42 8.33 -10.01
CA ASP A 16 12.27 8.46 -8.82
C ASP A 16 11.55 8.07 -7.53
N ARG A 17 10.21 8.12 -7.48
CA ARG A 17 9.41 7.63 -6.34
C ARG A 17 9.04 6.16 -6.51
N TYR A 18 8.72 5.74 -7.72
CA TYR A 18 8.33 4.35 -7.99
C TYR A 18 9.46 3.36 -7.75
N ARG A 19 10.71 3.70 -8.10
CA ARG A 19 11.87 2.82 -7.91
C ARG A 19 12.10 2.44 -6.44
N PRO A 20 12.17 3.38 -5.48
CA PRO A 20 12.21 3.09 -4.05
C PRO A 20 11.10 2.18 -3.56
N ILE A 21 9.86 2.41 -4.02
CA ILE A 21 8.69 1.62 -3.59
C ILE A 21 8.83 0.17 -4.06
N ILE A 22 9.09 -0.03 -5.34
CA ILE A 22 9.22 -1.38 -5.92
C ILE A 22 10.42 -2.11 -5.31
N ARG A 23 11.54 -1.40 -5.12
CA ARG A 23 12.71 -1.97 -4.45
C ARG A 23 12.39 -2.43 -3.03
N TYR A 24 11.77 -1.58 -2.22
CA TYR A 24 11.39 -1.94 -0.85
C TYR A 24 10.47 -3.16 -0.82
N LEU A 25 9.46 -3.20 -1.70
CA LEU A 25 8.53 -4.32 -1.78
C LEU A 25 9.21 -5.61 -2.25
N PHE A 26 10.17 -5.52 -3.15
CA PHE A 26 11.00 -6.66 -3.55
C PHE A 26 11.83 -7.18 -2.37
N GLU A 27 12.48 -6.30 -1.61
CA GLU A 27 13.23 -6.67 -0.40
C GLU A 27 12.33 -7.33 0.66
N GLN A 28 11.09 -6.83 0.85
CA GLN A 28 10.12 -7.49 1.74
C GLN A 28 9.68 -8.87 1.20
N HIS A 29 9.52 -9.00 -0.11
CA HIS A 29 9.18 -10.26 -0.75
C HIS A 29 10.28 -11.32 -0.58
N GLU A 30 11.56 -10.94 -0.66
CA GLU A 30 12.70 -11.84 -0.45
C GLU A 30 12.74 -12.46 0.95
N ILE A 31 12.22 -11.75 1.96
CA ILE A 31 12.08 -12.25 3.33
C ILE A 31 10.69 -12.86 3.61
N TYR A 32 9.98 -13.30 2.56
CA TYR A 32 8.65 -13.93 2.61
C TYR A 32 7.56 -13.03 3.23
N ARG A 33 7.77 -11.71 3.24
CA ARG A 33 6.82 -10.74 3.77
C ARG A 33 6.00 -10.10 2.64
N TYR A 34 4.93 -10.80 2.26
CA TYR A 34 4.08 -10.42 1.12
C TYR A 34 3.04 -9.32 1.40
N GLN A 35 2.93 -8.87 2.65
CA GLN A 35 1.97 -7.85 3.06
C GLN A 35 2.71 -6.69 3.73
N VAL A 36 2.59 -5.53 3.11
CA VAL A 36 3.24 -4.29 3.54
C VAL A 36 2.18 -3.20 3.56
N PHE A 37 2.08 -2.46 4.67
CA PHE A 37 1.10 -1.39 4.78
C PHE A 37 1.57 -0.12 4.06
N LYS A 38 0.62 0.66 3.53
CA LYS A 38 0.90 1.94 2.86
C LYS A 38 1.76 2.89 3.72
N ARG A 39 1.53 2.90 5.03
CA ARG A 39 2.31 3.69 6.00
C ARG A 39 3.78 3.30 6.02
N GLU A 40 4.08 2.00 5.99
CA GLU A 40 5.45 1.50 6.05
C GLU A 40 6.22 1.86 4.78
N ILE A 41 5.56 1.80 3.62
CA ILE A 41 6.13 2.25 2.35
C ILE A 41 6.48 3.74 2.43
N TYR A 42 5.57 4.58 2.92
CA TYR A 42 5.81 6.01 3.11
C TYR A 42 7.00 6.28 4.06
N GLU A 43 7.02 5.63 5.22
CA GLU A 43 8.07 5.78 6.22
C GLU A 43 9.42 5.29 5.68
N HIS A 44 9.46 4.17 4.95
CA HIS A 44 10.67 3.67 4.33
C HIS A 44 11.22 4.63 3.28
N VAL A 45 10.40 5.09 2.33
CA VAL A 45 10.86 6.02 1.27
C VAL A 45 11.36 7.33 1.88
N LYS A 46 10.63 7.89 2.85
CA LYS A 46 11.03 9.13 3.53
C LYS A 46 12.35 8.98 4.30
N SER A 47 12.60 7.80 4.86
CA SER A 47 13.82 7.53 5.64
C SER A 47 15.03 7.23 4.74
N ALA A 48 14.84 6.37 3.74
CA ALA A 48 15.92 5.90 2.87
C ALA A 48 16.28 6.88 1.74
N TYR A 49 15.33 7.74 1.34
CA TYR A 49 15.48 8.70 0.24
C TYR A 49 14.98 10.10 0.67
N PRO A 50 15.66 10.76 1.63
CA PRO A 50 15.23 12.04 2.21
C PRO A 50 15.16 13.20 1.20
N GLU A 51 15.85 13.09 0.06
CA GLU A 51 15.78 14.02 -1.07
C GLU A 51 14.42 13.99 -1.78
N ILE A 52 13.70 12.86 -1.69
CA ILE A 52 12.35 12.72 -2.21
C ILE A 52 11.41 13.34 -1.18
N LYS A 53 10.91 14.55 -1.45
CA LYS A 53 9.90 15.24 -0.64
C LYS A 53 8.53 14.58 -0.76
N TYR A 54 8.43 13.34 -0.29
CA TYR A 54 7.25 12.51 -0.48
C TYR A 54 6.15 12.88 0.50
N THR A 55 4.94 13.12 0.01
CA THR A 55 3.75 13.38 0.86
C THR A 55 2.88 12.15 1.03
N LYS A 56 1.95 12.18 1.98
CA LYS A 56 1.01 11.06 2.19
C LYS A 56 0.07 10.87 1.00
N GLU A 57 -0.36 11.98 0.42
CA GLU A 57 -1.27 12.03 -0.72
C GLU A 57 -0.60 11.43 -1.97
N GLU A 58 0.69 11.73 -2.17
CA GLU A 58 1.49 11.18 -3.25
C GLU A 58 1.66 9.67 -3.13
N VAL A 59 1.91 9.15 -1.92
CA VAL A 59 1.98 7.69 -1.68
C VAL A 59 0.71 7.01 -2.12
N GLU A 60 -0.45 7.55 -1.76
CA GLU A 60 -1.70 6.94 -2.17
C GLU A 60 -1.90 6.96 -3.69
N GLN A 61 -1.56 8.07 -4.35
CA GLN A 61 -1.65 8.20 -5.80
C GLN A 61 -0.70 7.22 -6.51
N ASP A 62 0.53 7.14 -6.04
CA ASP A 62 1.56 6.30 -6.64
C ASP A 62 1.23 4.82 -6.47
N LEU A 63 0.74 4.40 -5.30
CA LEU A 63 0.29 3.02 -5.08
C LEU A 63 -0.91 2.67 -5.97
N ARG A 64 -1.87 3.60 -6.17
CA ARG A 64 -2.99 3.37 -7.11
C ARG A 64 -2.49 3.15 -8.55
N MET A 65 -1.48 3.91 -8.98
CA MET A 65 -0.89 3.75 -10.32
C MET A 65 -0.15 2.42 -10.46
N LEU A 66 0.61 2.03 -9.43
CA LEU A 66 1.31 0.75 -9.42
C LEU A 66 0.33 -0.45 -9.42
N VAL A 67 -0.80 -0.36 -8.71
CA VAL A 67 -1.90 -1.35 -8.82
C VAL A 67 -2.48 -1.36 -10.24
N LYS A 68 -2.75 -0.18 -10.82
CA LYS A 68 -3.30 -0.07 -12.18
C LYS A 68 -2.39 -0.69 -13.25
N TRP A 69 -1.08 -0.62 -13.07
CA TRP A 69 -0.10 -1.25 -13.96
C TRP A 69 0.20 -2.71 -13.63
N GLY A 70 -0.50 -3.31 -12.67
CA GLY A 70 -0.30 -4.72 -12.31
C GLY A 70 0.94 -4.99 -11.46
N ASN A 71 1.62 -3.96 -10.97
CA ASN A 71 2.79 -4.15 -10.09
C ASN A 71 2.37 -4.59 -8.68
N LEU A 72 1.16 -4.22 -8.23
CA LEU A 72 0.68 -4.46 -6.87
C LEU A 72 -0.73 -5.03 -6.86
N ILE A 73 -1.03 -5.86 -5.85
CA ILE A 73 -2.38 -6.34 -5.55
C ILE A 73 -2.87 -5.60 -4.29
N GLU A 74 -3.92 -4.78 -4.42
CA GLU A 74 -4.53 -4.16 -3.25
C GLU A 74 -5.32 -5.20 -2.44
N ARG A 75 -5.06 -5.25 -1.14
CA ARG A 75 -5.78 -6.12 -0.20
C ARG A 75 -6.55 -5.28 0.79
N GLN A 76 -7.87 -5.40 0.77
CA GLN A 76 -8.69 -4.86 1.85
C GLN A 76 -8.44 -5.66 3.13
N VAL A 77 -8.13 -4.96 4.22
CA VAL A 77 -8.21 -5.57 5.55
C VAL A 77 -9.68 -5.66 5.89
N ASN A 78 -10.29 -6.85 5.79
CA ASN A 78 -11.61 -7.09 6.36
C ASN A 78 -11.50 -7.01 7.88
N ARG A 79 -11.50 -5.79 8.41
CA ARG A 79 -11.81 -5.53 9.80
C ARG A 79 -13.32 -5.69 9.93
N ASN A 80 -13.79 -6.93 10.01
CA ASN A 80 -15.08 -7.24 10.63
C ASN A 80 -14.97 -6.97 12.14
N PHE A 81 -14.72 -5.71 12.52
CA PHE A 81 -15.05 -5.22 13.84
C PHE A 81 -16.57 -5.00 13.82
N LYS A 82 -17.33 -6.10 13.92
CA LYS A 82 -18.62 -5.99 14.61
C LYS A 82 -18.25 -5.56 16.02
N SER A 83 -18.32 -4.27 16.27
CA SER A 83 -18.14 -3.69 17.59
C SER A 83 -18.96 -4.51 18.57
N ILE A 84 -18.29 -5.11 19.56
CA ILE A 84 -18.89 -5.85 20.67
C ILE A 84 -19.98 -4.99 21.38
N ALA A 85 -19.96 -3.67 21.15
CA ALA A 85 -21.00 -2.73 21.54
C ALA A 85 -22.42 -3.03 20.99
N GLU A 86 -22.59 -3.73 19.87
CA GLU A 86 -23.92 -4.06 19.32
C GLU A 86 -24.55 -5.34 19.91
N ILE A 87 -23.82 -6.14 20.70
CA ILE A 87 -24.36 -7.37 21.31
C ILE A 87 -25.08 -7.10 22.64
N LYS A 88 -24.93 -5.91 23.23
CA LYS A 88 -25.53 -5.57 24.54
C LYS A 88 -26.98 -5.07 24.52
N GLN A 89 -27.67 -5.08 23.37
CA GLN A 89 -29.07 -4.61 23.27
C GLN A 89 -30.12 -5.73 23.22
N LYS A 90 -29.80 -6.97 23.61
CA LYS A 90 -30.78 -8.07 23.54
C LYS A 90 -31.03 -8.86 24.83
N THR A 91 -30.51 -8.44 25.98
CA THR A 91 -30.79 -9.10 27.28
C THR A 91 -31.40 -8.19 28.34
N SER A 92 -31.88 -6.99 27.99
CA SER A 92 -32.55 -6.07 28.94
C SER A 92 -33.99 -5.73 28.55
N THR A 93 -34.66 -6.65 27.88
CA THR A 93 -36.12 -6.68 27.78
C THR A 93 -36.53 -8.14 27.85
N THR A 94 -36.89 -8.56 29.07
CA THR A 94 -37.96 -9.50 29.42
C THR A 94 -37.67 -10.02 30.83
N SER A 95 -38.32 -9.41 31.82
CA SER A 95 -38.97 -10.00 33.01
C SER A 95 -39.14 -8.94 34.09
#